data_AF-A0A8D8IXY6-F1
#
_entry.id   AF-A0A8D8IXY6-F1
#
_cell.length_a   1.000
_cell.length_b   1.000
_cell.length_c   1.000
_cell.angle_alpha   90.00
_cell.angle_beta   90.00
_cell.angle_gamma   90.00
#
_symmetry.space_group_name_H-M   'P 1'
#
loop_
_entity.id
_entity.type
_entity.pdbx_description
1 polymer ?
#
loop_
_entity_poly.entity_id
_entity_poly.type
_entity_poly.pdbx_seq_one_letter_code
_entity_poly.pdbx_strand_id
1 'polypeptide(L)'
;MKAPASSLAKLQNDVITPEEKSCAMRFIFRPVIEQNLTEDSIITQTPEQLLKSFDTLQMPMMSGVTSAEGVLALNLNKYCLEKFSKYAEDWLVPRFMSSPEGLDRRAVVEEVKRFYLGDKDVCWATINESCALLSDFTFVGTSNLSAEWIAKYQPNVKHYHYLFNFVGRMNIMKPLFNVGAVDGASHGDDNFYLFSPKVLPELSDASDEAKMRNIFIDVFTNFAKFNDPTPDESTLGFKWTPIASTQRDSESFDIDCLELNVPPRMVRNPSQERKEFWRAMLKKHTNLL
;
A
#
# COMPACT_ATOMS: atom_id res chain seq x y z
N MET A 1 -2.07 -1.01 -36.15
CA MET A 1 -2.67 0.21 -35.58
C MET A 1 -1.94 1.43 -36.17
N LYS A 2 -2.61 2.50 -36.64
CA LYS A 2 -1.98 3.65 -37.34
C LYS A 2 -2.00 4.98 -36.56
N ALA A 3 -2.53 4.99 -35.33
CA ALA A 3 -2.63 6.22 -34.53
C ALA A 3 -1.27 6.62 -33.95
N PRO A 4 -0.93 7.93 -33.88
CA PRO A 4 0.28 8.39 -33.21
C PRO A 4 0.26 8.07 -31.71
N ALA A 5 1.38 7.60 -31.17
CA ALA A 5 1.52 7.27 -29.74
C ALA A 5 1.22 8.48 -28.84
N SER A 6 1.60 9.68 -29.25
CA SER A 6 1.31 10.93 -28.53
C SER A 6 -0.20 11.21 -28.44
N SER A 7 -0.96 10.89 -29.48
CA SER A 7 -2.42 11.02 -29.47
C SER A 7 -3.06 10.01 -28.51
N LEU A 8 -2.59 8.76 -28.50
CA LEU A 8 -3.07 7.73 -27.57
C LEU A 8 -2.81 8.14 -26.12
N ALA A 9 -1.59 8.58 -25.82
CA ALA A 9 -1.21 9.01 -24.47
C ALA A 9 -2.01 10.25 -23.99
N LYS A 10 -2.35 11.17 -24.91
CA LYS A 10 -3.15 12.35 -24.59
C LYS A 10 -4.61 11.99 -24.27
N LEU A 11 -5.19 11.07 -25.02
CA LEU A 11 -6.62 10.72 -24.96
C LEU A 11 -6.92 9.55 -24.02
N GLN A 12 -5.91 8.91 -23.43
CA GLN A 12 -6.08 7.70 -22.61
C GLN A 12 -7.07 7.86 -21.44
N ASN A 13 -7.18 9.06 -20.88
CA ASN A 13 -8.09 9.30 -19.75
C ASN A 13 -9.52 9.58 -20.19
N ASP A 14 -9.78 9.81 -21.48
CA ASP A 14 -11.10 10.13 -22.00
C ASP A 14 -12.00 8.89 -22.13
N VAL A 15 -11.41 7.69 -22.10
CA VAL A 15 -12.14 6.41 -22.17
C VAL A 15 -12.54 5.86 -20.79
N ILE A 16 -12.35 6.64 -19.73
CA ILE A 16 -12.67 6.23 -18.36
C ILE A 16 -14.17 5.95 -18.16
N THR A 17 -14.47 4.77 -17.65
CA THR A 17 -15.85 4.33 -17.33
C THR A 17 -16.37 4.97 -16.04
N PRO A 18 -17.70 4.99 -15.80
CA PRO A 18 -18.26 5.44 -14.52
C PRO A 18 -17.71 4.68 -13.30
N GLU A 19 -17.49 3.37 -13.44
CA GLU A 19 -16.90 2.52 -12.38
C GLU A 19 -15.44 2.89 -12.10
N GLU A 20 -14.65 3.21 -13.12
CA GLU A 20 -13.27 3.64 -12.92
C GLU A 20 -13.21 5.05 -12.31
N LYS A 21 -14.20 5.91 -12.57
CA LYS A 21 -14.29 7.23 -11.92
C LYS A 21 -14.45 7.14 -10.42
N SER A 22 -15.13 6.10 -9.91
CA SER A 22 -15.33 5.89 -8.47
C SER A 22 -14.10 5.40 -7.71
N CYS A 23 -13.03 5.06 -8.44
CA CYS A 23 -11.81 4.56 -7.84
C CYS A 23 -10.98 5.70 -7.24
N ALA A 24 -10.46 5.48 -6.04
CA ALA A 24 -9.48 6.37 -5.42
C ALA A 24 -8.22 6.57 -6.29
N MET A 25 -7.81 5.52 -7.01
CA MET A 25 -6.73 5.53 -8.00
C MET A 25 -7.30 5.23 -9.40
N ARG A 26 -7.07 6.12 -10.37
CA ARG A 26 -7.61 6.00 -11.74
C ARG A 26 -6.51 5.61 -12.73
N PHE A 27 -6.31 4.30 -12.92
CA PHE A 27 -5.44 3.75 -13.95
C PHE A 27 -6.30 3.04 -15.01
N ILE A 28 -6.36 3.62 -16.21
CA ILE A 28 -7.21 3.11 -17.31
C ILE A 28 -6.58 1.89 -17.97
N PHE A 29 -5.30 2.01 -18.30
CA PHE A 29 -4.50 0.92 -18.83
C PHE A 29 -3.67 0.33 -17.69
N ARG A 30 -3.86 -0.96 -17.43
CA ARG A 30 -3.28 -1.69 -16.31
C ARG A 30 -2.90 -3.10 -16.74
N PRO A 31 -2.05 -3.79 -15.96
CA PRO A 31 -1.88 -5.23 -16.11
C PRO A 31 -3.23 -5.95 -16.07
N VAL A 32 -3.46 -6.87 -17.00
CA VAL A 32 -4.68 -7.69 -17.10
C VAL A 32 -4.30 -9.16 -17.27
N ILE A 33 -5.22 -10.06 -16.93
CA ILE A 33 -5.08 -11.47 -17.27
C ILE A 33 -5.17 -11.61 -18.78
N GLU A 34 -4.15 -12.19 -19.39
CA GLU A 34 -4.10 -12.40 -20.83
C GLU A 34 -5.14 -13.43 -21.26
N GLN A 35 -5.99 -13.04 -22.22
CA GLN A 35 -7.08 -13.88 -22.72
C GLN A 35 -6.60 -14.93 -23.72
N ASN A 36 -5.59 -14.61 -24.51
CA ASN A 36 -5.01 -15.48 -25.52
C ASN A 36 -3.57 -15.79 -25.10
N LEU A 37 -3.37 -16.97 -24.52
CA LEU A 37 -2.06 -17.37 -24.02
C LEU A 37 -1.11 -17.71 -25.17
N THR A 38 0.11 -17.19 -25.07
CA THR A 38 1.22 -17.44 -26.00
C THR A 38 2.48 -17.79 -25.22
N GLU A 39 3.58 -18.10 -25.91
CA GLU A 39 4.87 -18.35 -25.27
C GLU A 39 5.44 -17.11 -24.56
N ASP A 40 5.04 -15.91 -24.98
CA ASP A 40 5.47 -14.63 -24.38
C ASP A 40 4.54 -14.11 -23.28
N SER A 41 3.52 -14.89 -22.90
CA SER A 41 2.55 -14.45 -21.89
C SER A 41 3.18 -14.31 -20.51
N ILE A 42 2.87 -13.21 -19.83
CA ILE A 42 3.41 -12.79 -18.54
C ILE A 42 2.36 -12.99 -17.43
N ILE A 43 1.12 -12.56 -17.63
CA ILE A 43 0.06 -12.55 -16.60
C ILE A 43 -1.05 -13.50 -17.01
N THR A 44 -0.92 -14.75 -16.58
CA THR A 44 -1.82 -15.84 -16.98
C THR A 44 -2.84 -16.22 -15.90
N GLN A 45 -2.67 -15.71 -14.67
CA GLN A 45 -3.49 -16.02 -13.50
C GLN A 45 -3.70 -14.78 -12.62
N THR A 46 -4.69 -14.83 -11.73
CA THR A 46 -4.89 -13.73 -10.75
C THR A 46 -3.75 -13.72 -9.72
N PRO A 47 -3.43 -12.56 -9.13
CA PRO A 47 -2.50 -12.50 -7.99
C PRO A 47 -2.92 -13.41 -6.83
N GLU A 48 -4.22 -13.57 -6.59
CA GLU A 48 -4.74 -14.50 -5.58
C GLU A 48 -4.34 -15.95 -5.87
N GLN A 49 -4.52 -16.42 -7.10
CA GLN A 49 -4.15 -17.78 -7.50
C GLN A 49 -2.64 -18.01 -7.37
N LEU A 50 -1.83 -17.04 -7.79
CA LEU A 50 -0.37 -17.12 -7.71
C LEU A 50 0.10 -17.16 -6.25
N LEU A 51 -0.37 -16.24 -5.41
CA LEU A 51 0.05 -16.17 -4.00
C LEU A 51 -0.50 -17.34 -3.16
N LYS A 52 -1.67 -17.89 -3.49
CA LYS A 52 -2.24 -19.08 -2.82
C LYS A 52 -1.74 -20.41 -3.38
N SER A 53 -0.96 -20.42 -4.47
CA SER A 53 -0.36 -21.64 -5.02
C SER A 53 0.76 -22.14 -4.11
N PHE A 54 0.45 -23.14 -3.30
CA PHE A 54 1.25 -23.52 -2.14
C PHE A 54 2.73 -23.76 -2.47
N ASP A 55 3.60 -23.01 -1.79
CA ASP A 55 5.06 -23.14 -1.78
C ASP A 55 5.71 -23.08 -3.18
N THR A 56 5.13 -22.29 -4.08
CA THR A 56 5.67 -22.10 -5.43
C THR A 56 6.63 -20.91 -5.54
N LEU A 57 6.56 -19.97 -4.60
CA LEU A 57 7.50 -18.84 -4.54
C LEU A 57 8.74 -19.26 -3.74
N GLN A 58 9.93 -19.00 -4.31
CA GLN A 58 11.21 -19.44 -3.74
C GLN A 58 12.14 -18.28 -3.40
N MET A 59 11.76 -17.04 -3.73
CA MET A 59 12.59 -15.85 -3.51
C MET A 59 12.16 -15.12 -2.24
N PRO A 60 13.12 -14.66 -1.42
CA PRO A 60 12.86 -13.71 -0.34
C PRO A 60 12.16 -12.46 -0.89
N MET A 61 11.29 -11.88 -0.09
CA MET A 61 10.52 -10.69 -0.47
C MET A 61 10.73 -9.59 0.56
N MET A 62 10.81 -8.35 0.07
CA MET A 62 10.74 -7.15 0.89
C MET A 62 9.63 -6.27 0.33
N SER A 63 8.68 -5.87 1.18
CA SER A 63 7.62 -4.92 0.82
C SER A 63 7.41 -3.92 1.93
N GLY A 64 6.69 -2.84 1.66
CA GLY A 64 6.38 -1.85 2.68
C GLY A 64 5.35 -0.84 2.24
N VAL A 65 4.96 -0.01 3.19
CA VAL A 65 4.07 1.12 3.01
C VAL A 65 4.61 2.31 3.79
N THR A 66 4.23 3.50 3.37
CA THR A 66 4.41 4.76 4.10
C THR A 66 3.27 4.96 5.11
N SER A 67 3.48 5.79 6.13
CA SER A 67 2.45 5.98 7.18
C SER A 67 1.21 6.76 6.73
N ALA A 68 1.28 7.44 5.57
CA ALA A 68 0.20 8.23 4.98
C ALA A 68 0.09 8.04 3.47
N GLU A 69 0.04 6.78 3.02
CA GLU A 69 -0.15 6.37 1.62
C GLU A 69 -1.29 7.13 0.89
N GLY A 70 -2.40 7.35 1.61
CA GLY A 70 -3.63 7.97 1.11
C GLY A 70 -3.47 9.42 0.64
N VAL A 71 -2.34 10.07 0.94
CA VAL A 71 -1.99 11.40 0.41
C VAL A 71 -2.06 11.43 -1.12
N LEU A 72 -1.62 10.37 -1.81
CA LEU A 72 -1.71 10.31 -3.27
C LEU A 72 -3.16 10.30 -3.75
N ALA A 73 -4.00 9.49 -3.13
CA ALA A 73 -5.43 9.43 -3.46
C ALA A 73 -6.15 10.75 -3.16
N LEU A 74 -5.80 11.43 -2.06
CA LEU A 74 -6.31 12.78 -1.76
C LEU A 74 -5.95 13.77 -2.87
N ASN A 75 -4.71 13.76 -3.35
CA ASN A 75 -4.28 14.63 -4.44
C ASN A 75 -5.05 14.36 -5.74
N LEU A 76 -5.18 13.09 -6.13
CA LEU A 76 -5.89 12.67 -7.34
C LEU A 76 -7.40 12.99 -7.30
N ASN A 77 -7.96 13.18 -6.10
CA ASN A 77 -9.37 13.46 -5.87
C ASN A 77 -9.64 14.85 -5.28
N LYS A 78 -8.66 15.76 -5.28
CA LYS A 78 -8.75 17.05 -4.58
C LYS A 78 -9.94 17.94 -4.98
N TYR A 79 -10.47 17.77 -6.19
CA TYR A 79 -11.62 18.52 -6.72
C TYR A 79 -12.95 17.75 -6.67
N CYS A 80 -12.95 16.55 -6.11
CA CYS A 80 -14.15 15.72 -6.03
C CYS A 80 -14.15 14.86 -4.77
N LEU A 81 -13.51 15.32 -3.69
CA LEU A 81 -13.36 14.55 -2.46
C LEU A 81 -14.74 14.30 -1.81
N GLU A 82 -15.63 15.29 -1.90
CA GLU A 82 -17.02 15.21 -1.43
C GLU A 82 -17.85 14.13 -2.16
N LYS A 83 -17.41 13.69 -3.34
CA LYS A 83 -18.08 12.60 -4.09
C LYS A 83 -17.98 11.26 -3.37
N PHE A 84 -16.96 11.03 -2.56
CA PHE A 84 -16.86 9.81 -1.75
C PHE A 84 -18.02 9.69 -0.77
N SER A 85 -18.43 10.81 -0.14
CA SER A 85 -19.63 10.81 0.71
C SER A 85 -20.93 10.81 -0.09
N LYS A 86 -20.98 11.58 -1.18
CA LYS A 86 -22.21 11.72 -1.99
C LYS A 86 -22.59 10.43 -2.75
N TYR A 87 -21.61 9.70 -3.25
CA TYR A 87 -21.77 8.47 -4.02
C TYR A 87 -21.16 7.28 -3.26
N ALA A 88 -21.38 7.24 -1.95
CA ALA A 88 -20.73 6.32 -1.03
C ALA A 88 -20.87 4.85 -1.44
N GLU A 89 -22.07 4.41 -1.84
CA GLU A 89 -22.32 3.03 -2.31
C GLU A 89 -21.37 2.61 -3.46
N ASP A 90 -20.91 3.55 -4.28
CA ASP A 90 -20.03 3.29 -5.44
C ASP A 90 -18.55 3.61 -5.16
N TRP A 91 -18.26 4.59 -4.30
CA TRP A 91 -16.91 5.15 -4.09
C TRP A 91 -16.26 4.70 -2.78
N LEU A 92 -17.04 4.21 -1.81
CA LEU A 92 -16.57 3.76 -0.50
C LEU A 92 -16.56 2.23 -0.34
N VAL A 93 -16.49 1.51 -1.45
CA VAL A 93 -16.19 0.07 -1.48
C VAL A 93 -14.81 -0.12 -2.09
N PRO A 94 -13.82 -0.64 -1.35
CA PRO A 94 -12.47 -0.80 -1.88
C PRO A 94 -12.41 -1.91 -2.93
N ARG A 95 -11.63 -1.67 -3.99
CA ARG A 95 -11.50 -2.62 -5.10
C ARG A 95 -10.89 -3.96 -4.71
N PHE A 96 -10.04 -4.01 -3.69
CA PHE A 96 -9.39 -5.24 -3.27
C PHE A 96 -10.35 -6.26 -2.65
N MET A 97 -11.59 -5.89 -2.34
CA MET A 97 -12.64 -6.83 -1.91
C MET A 97 -13.24 -7.64 -3.08
N SER A 98 -12.69 -7.53 -4.30
CA SER A 98 -13.11 -8.25 -5.51
C SER A 98 -14.56 -8.04 -5.99
N SER A 99 -15.39 -7.31 -5.23
CA SER A 99 -16.82 -7.07 -5.51
C SER A 99 -17.57 -8.32 -5.99
N PRO A 100 -17.60 -9.40 -5.19
CA PRO A 100 -18.29 -10.63 -5.58
C PRO A 100 -19.76 -10.37 -5.89
N GLU A 101 -20.35 -11.24 -6.72
CA GLU A 101 -21.78 -11.19 -7.01
C GLU A 101 -22.59 -11.29 -5.70
N GLY A 102 -23.51 -10.35 -5.49
CA GLY A 102 -24.30 -10.28 -4.25
C GLY A 102 -23.66 -9.53 -3.09
N LEU A 103 -22.50 -8.88 -3.26
CA LEU A 103 -21.93 -8.00 -2.24
C LEU A 103 -22.94 -6.92 -1.82
N ASP A 104 -23.30 -6.90 -0.53
CA ASP A 104 -24.11 -5.81 0.04
C ASP A 104 -23.25 -4.55 0.21
N ARG A 105 -23.14 -3.79 -0.88
CA ARG A 105 -22.34 -2.55 -0.94
C ARG A 105 -22.79 -1.54 0.10
N ARG A 106 -24.09 -1.49 0.43
CA ARG A 106 -24.62 -0.56 1.42
C ARG A 106 -24.13 -0.93 2.81
N ALA A 107 -24.25 -2.20 3.20
CA ALA A 107 -23.73 -2.67 4.47
C ALA A 107 -22.22 -2.42 4.60
N VAL A 108 -21.45 -2.69 3.54
CA VAL A 108 -20.01 -2.42 3.51
C VAL A 108 -19.72 -0.94 3.78
N VAL A 109 -20.41 -0.05 3.07
CA VAL A 109 -20.20 1.40 3.18
C VAL A 109 -20.59 1.94 4.55
N GLU A 110 -21.68 1.44 5.15
CA GLU A 110 -22.08 1.83 6.50
C GLU A 110 -21.02 1.44 7.54
N GLU A 111 -20.47 0.23 7.45
CA GLU A 111 -19.39 -0.25 8.34
C GLU A 111 -18.12 0.59 8.15
N VAL A 112 -17.71 0.86 6.91
CA VAL A 112 -16.53 1.67 6.58
C VAL A 112 -16.69 3.11 7.06
N LYS A 113 -17.81 3.78 6.75
CA LYS A 113 -18.03 5.17 7.19
C LYS A 113 -18.02 5.26 8.71
N ARG A 114 -18.72 4.35 9.40
CA ARG A 114 -18.76 4.33 10.86
C ARG A 114 -17.37 4.16 11.47
N PHE A 115 -16.56 3.26 10.91
CA PHE A 115 -15.22 2.98 11.44
C PHE A 115 -14.24 4.16 11.25
N TYR A 116 -14.18 4.77 10.06
CA TYR A 116 -13.20 5.84 9.80
C TYR A 116 -13.68 7.24 10.19
N LEU A 117 -14.96 7.53 9.99
CA LEU A 117 -15.48 8.89 10.01
C LEU A 117 -16.59 9.09 11.06
N GLY A 118 -17.16 8.00 11.60
CA GLY A 118 -18.36 8.06 12.41
C GLY A 118 -19.51 8.68 11.60
N ASP A 119 -20.03 9.81 12.09
CA ASP A 119 -21.09 10.58 11.42
C ASP A 119 -20.55 11.66 10.47
N LYS A 120 -19.23 11.78 10.32
CA LYS A 120 -18.61 12.80 9.46
C LYS A 120 -18.50 12.31 8.01
N ASP A 121 -18.23 13.27 7.12
CA ASP A 121 -18.03 13.02 5.69
C ASP A 121 -16.55 13.03 5.30
N VAL A 122 -16.24 12.39 4.17
CA VAL A 122 -14.92 12.47 3.52
C VAL A 122 -14.74 13.89 2.98
N CYS A 123 -13.91 14.69 3.64
CA CYS A 123 -13.63 16.06 3.24
C CYS A 123 -12.32 16.59 3.83
N TRP A 124 -11.97 17.83 3.50
CA TRP A 124 -10.76 18.49 4.01
C TRP A 124 -10.77 18.75 5.52
N ALA A 125 -11.94 18.76 6.17
CA ALA A 125 -12.03 18.91 7.62
C ALA A 125 -11.75 17.60 8.38
N THR A 126 -11.81 16.45 7.70
CA THR A 126 -11.54 15.10 8.20
C THR A 126 -10.35 14.49 7.47
N ILE A 127 -9.34 15.31 7.17
CA ILE A 127 -8.31 14.95 6.19
C ILE A 127 -7.43 13.79 6.64
N ASN A 128 -7.16 13.67 7.95
CA ASN A 128 -6.39 12.55 8.51
C ASN A 128 -7.19 11.25 8.46
N GLU A 129 -8.47 11.27 8.82
CA GLU A 129 -9.38 10.12 8.72
C GLU A 129 -9.57 9.70 7.26
N SER A 130 -9.75 10.69 6.37
CA SER A 130 -9.85 10.47 4.92
C SER A 130 -8.55 9.90 4.35
N CYS A 131 -7.39 10.36 4.82
CA CYS A 131 -6.09 9.81 4.44
C CYS A 131 -5.96 8.35 4.89
N ALA A 132 -6.31 8.03 6.15
CA ALA A 132 -6.25 6.66 6.67
C ALA A 132 -7.15 5.71 5.87
N LEU A 133 -8.39 6.12 5.61
CA LEU A 133 -9.35 5.40 4.77
C LEU A 133 -8.77 5.12 3.38
N LEU A 134 -8.27 6.18 2.70
CA LEU A 134 -7.75 6.05 1.36
C LEU A 134 -6.43 5.27 1.30
N SER A 135 -5.61 5.34 2.35
CA SER A 135 -4.39 4.52 2.50
C SER A 135 -4.75 3.04 2.46
N ASP A 136 -5.79 2.65 3.20
CA ASP A 136 -6.20 1.24 3.27
C ASP A 136 -6.88 0.77 2.00
N PHE A 137 -7.65 1.63 1.35
CA PHE A 137 -8.30 1.34 0.07
C PHE A 137 -7.32 1.07 -1.08
N THR A 138 -6.13 1.68 -1.02
CA THR A 138 -5.23 1.75 -2.17
C THR A 138 -3.94 0.94 -1.99
N PHE A 139 -3.37 0.92 -0.78
CA PHE A 139 -2.06 0.30 -0.52
C PHE A 139 -2.03 -0.59 0.71
N VAL A 140 -2.48 -0.10 1.87
CA VAL A 140 -2.28 -0.81 3.15
C VAL A 140 -3.17 -2.05 3.25
N GLY A 141 -4.42 -1.99 2.76
CA GLY A 141 -5.33 -3.14 2.76
C GLY A 141 -4.83 -4.29 1.87
N THR A 142 -4.37 -3.99 0.65
CA THR A 142 -3.78 -4.96 -0.27
C THR A 142 -2.43 -5.48 0.22
N SER A 143 -1.61 -4.64 0.86
CA SER A 143 -0.35 -5.04 1.47
C SER A 143 -0.58 -6.05 2.60
N ASN A 144 -1.51 -5.77 3.52
CA ASN A 144 -1.86 -6.67 4.62
C ASN A 144 -2.43 -8.00 4.10
N LEU A 145 -3.33 -7.96 3.12
CA LEU A 145 -3.91 -9.17 2.51
C LEU A 145 -2.84 -10.02 1.83
N SER A 146 -1.94 -9.40 1.08
CA SER A 146 -0.84 -10.11 0.39
C SER A 146 0.13 -10.72 1.39
N ALA A 147 0.47 -10.01 2.47
CA ALA A 147 1.30 -10.53 3.56
C ALA A 147 0.66 -11.75 4.24
N GLU A 148 -0.66 -11.72 4.48
CA GLU A 148 -1.37 -12.87 5.04
C GLU A 148 -1.35 -14.09 4.10
N TRP A 149 -1.55 -13.86 2.80
CA TRP A 149 -1.46 -14.95 1.82
C TRP A 149 -0.05 -15.52 1.73
N ILE A 150 0.99 -14.69 1.68
CA ILE A 150 2.38 -15.17 1.66
C ILE A 150 2.67 -16.01 2.92
N ALA A 151 2.31 -15.51 4.10
CA ALA A 151 2.55 -16.21 5.36
C ALA A 151 1.81 -17.57 5.45
N LYS A 152 0.62 -17.68 4.86
CA LYS A 152 -0.20 -18.91 4.85
C LYS A 152 0.20 -19.92 3.79
N TYR A 153 0.55 -19.45 2.60
CA TYR A 153 0.67 -20.29 1.41
C TYR A 153 2.10 -20.42 0.88
N GLN A 154 3.04 -19.56 1.31
CA GLN A 154 4.44 -19.57 0.88
C GLN A 154 5.37 -19.68 2.10
N PRO A 155 5.30 -20.77 2.88
CA PRO A 155 5.98 -20.87 4.18
C PRO A 155 7.51 -20.77 4.11
N ASN A 156 8.11 -21.03 2.93
CA ASN A 156 9.55 -20.92 2.72
C ASN A 156 10.00 -19.53 2.24
N VAL A 157 9.08 -18.59 1.97
CA VAL A 157 9.42 -17.22 1.62
C VAL A 157 9.73 -16.42 2.87
N LYS A 158 10.96 -15.92 2.98
CA LYS A 158 11.30 -14.89 3.97
C LYS A 158 10.73 -13.55 3.52
N HIS A 159 9.60 -13.15 4.10
CA HIS A 159 8.93 -11.89 3.77
C HIS A 159 9.23 -10.82 4.84
N TYR A 160 10.01 -9.82 4.47
CA TYR A 160 10.29 -8.64 5.31
C TYR A 160 9.32 -7.52 4.97
N HIS A 161 8.68 -6.94 5.98
CA HIS A 161 7.74 -5.82 5.79
C HIS A 161 8.19 -4.58 6.55
N TYR A 162 8.08 -3.39 5.93
CA TYR A 162 8.39 -2.11 6.56
C TYR A 162 7.22 -1.13 6.58
N LEU A 163 7.22 -0.26 7.58
CA LEU A 163 6.40 0.93 7.68
C LEU A 163 7.33 2.14 7.67
N PHE A 164 7.35 2.90 6.59
CA PHE A 164 8.10 4.14 6.53
C PHE A 164 7.33 5.25 7.25
N ASN A 165 7.81 5.63 8.43
CA ASN A 165 7.13 6.59 9.32
C ASN A 165 7.99 7.82 9.66
N PHE A 166 9.13 7.97 8.98
CA PHE A 166 10.01 9.12 9.18
C PHE A 166 9.48 10.34 8.41
N VAL A 167 9.31 11.46 9.12
CA VAL A 167 8.90 12.75 8.55
C VAL A 167 10.05 13.74 8.72
N GLY A 168 10.78 13.97 7.63
CA GLY A 168 11.90 14.90 7.55
C GLY A 168 11.72 15.92 6.41
N ARG A 169 12.75 16.74 6.18
CA ARG A 169 12.72 17.79 5.14
C ARG A 169 12.79 17.26 3.71
N MET A 170 13.13 15.99 3.51
CA MET A 170 13.10 15.33 2.20
C MET A 170 11.69 14.81 1.83
N ASN A 171 10.73 14.84 2.75
CA ASN A 171 9.34 14.46 2.52
C ASN A 171 8.56 15.57 1.77
N ILE A 172 8.83 15.70 0.47
CA ILE A 172 8.33 16.82 -0.35
C ILE A 172 6.97 16.54 -1.02
N MET A 173 6.41 15.33 -0.91
CA MET A 173 5.17 14.98 -1.61
C MET A 173 3.96 15.75 -1.07
N LYS A 174 3.82 15.87 0.26
CA LYS A 174 2.71 16.62 0.87
C LYS A 174 2.70 18.11 0.49
N PRO A 175 3.84 18.84 0.55
CA PRO A 175 3.94 20.20 -0.01
C PRO A 175 3.59 20.27 -1.51
N LEU A 176 4.13 19.36 -2.32
CA LEU A 176 3.89 19.33 -3.77
C LEU A 176 2.41 19.14 -4.12
N PHE A 177 1.72 18.36 -3.30
CA PHE A 177 0.30 18.05 -3.49
C PHE A 177 -0.65 19.04 -2.80
N ASN A 178 -0.13 20.02 -2.06
CA ASN A 178 -0.88 20.98 -1.25
C ASN A 178 -1.77 20.30 -0.19
N VAL A 179 -1.22 19.29 0.49
CA VAL A 179 -1.89 18.49 1.53
C VAL A 179 -1.04 18.38 2.80
N GLY A 180 -0.40 19.50 3.18
CA GLY A 180 0.53 19.57 4.31
C GLY A 180 -0.09 19.32 5.69
N ALA A 181 -1.42 19.35 5.81
CA ALA A 181 -2.14 19.09 7.06
C ALA A 181 -2.24 17.60 7.43
N VAL A 182 -1.86 16.69 6.51
CA VAL A 182 -1.88 15.25 6.78
C VAL A 182 -0.64 14.85 7.59
N ASP A 183 -0.88 14.10 8.66
CA ASP A 183 0.19 13.53 9.49
C ASP A 183 0.87 12.33 8.80
N GLY A 184 2.14 12.10 9.09
CA GLY A 184 2.90 10.96 8.54
C GLY A 184 3.59 11.22 7.20
N ALA A 185 4.23 10.18 6.66
CA ALA A 185 4.96 10.22 5.39
C ALA A 185 4.04 9.81 4.23
N SER A 186 4.01 10.60 3.17
CA SER A 186 3.19 10.36 1.98
C SER A 186 3.74 9.21 1.15
N HIS A 187 2.86 8.61 0.34
CA HIS A 187 3.26 7.78 -0.79
C HIS A 187 4.39 8.45 -1.58
N GLY A 188 5.50 7.72 -1.76
CA GLY A 188 6.68 8.15 -2.51
C GLY A 188 7.69 9.00 -1.75
N ASP A 189 7.42 9.41 -0.50
CA ASP A 189 8.42 10.15 0.31
C ASP A 189 9.64 9.28 0.66
N ASP A 190 9.45 7.97 0.83
CA ASP A 190 10.51 7.00 1.13
C ASP A 190 11.55 6.89 0.00
N ASN A 191 11.12 7.05 -1.26
CA ASN A 191 12.02 7.03 -2.42
C ASN A 191 13.14 8.08 -2.34
N PHE A 192 12.90 9.22 -1.67
CA PHE A 192 13.92 10.26 -1.52
C PHE A 192 15.06 9.86 -0.60
N TYR A 193 14.88 8.80 0.20
CA TYR A 193 15.91 8.23 1.04
C TYR A 193 16.71 7.11 0.34
N LEU A 194 16.32 6.72 -0.89
CA LEU A 194 17.10 5.85 -1.78
C LEU A 194 17.74 6.64 -2.94
N PHE A 195 17.01 7.63 -3.47
CA PHE A 195 17.40 8.40 -4.64
C PHE A 195 17.52 9.87 -4.31
N SER A 196 18.49 10.55 -4.93
CA SER A 196 18.79 11.97 -4.70
C SER A 196 18.47 12.83 -5.93
N PRO A 197 17.18 13.11 -6.23
CA PRO A 197 16.83 14.07 -7.27
C PRO A 197 17.21 15.50 -6.85
N LYS A 198 17.57 16.34 -7.85
CA LYS A 198 18.04 17.72 -7.64
C LYS A 198 17.05 18.67 -6.94
N VAL A 199 15.79 18.27 -6.82
CA VAL A 199 14.73 19.05 -6.15
C VAL A 199 14.82 18.97 -4.62
N LEU A 200 15.56 18.00 -4.07
CA LEU A 200 15.70 17.83 -2.63
C LEU A 200 16.61 18.90 -2.03
N PRO A 201 16.35 19.32 -0.77
CA PRO A 201 17.23 20.24 -0.07
C PRO A 201 18.59 19.58 0.20
N GLU A 202 19.65 20.39 0.17
CA GLU A 202 20.94 19.99 0.72
C GLU A 202 20.86 20.02 2.25
N LEU A 203 21.18 18.88 2.88
CA LEU A 203 21.09 18.69 4.33
C LEU A 203 22.46 18.28 4.88
N SER A 204 22.73 18.67 6.12
CA SER A 204 23.94 18.24 6.84
C SER A 204 23.97 16.74 7.05
N ASP A 205 25.15 16.12 6.95
CA ASP A 205 25.35 14.69 7.24
C ASP A 205 25.05 14.31 8.70
N ALA A 206 24.98 15.30 9.60
CA ALA A 206 24.58 15.09 10.99
C ALA A 206 23.05 15.03 11.19
N SER A 207 22.26 15.32 10.15
CA SER A 207 20.80 15.39 10.27
C SER A 207 20.16 14.01 10.41
N ASP A 208 18.95 13.97 10.97
CA ASP A 208 18.20 12.72 11.06
C ASP A 208 17.79 12.20 9.68
N GLU A 209 17.62 13.08 8.68
CA GLU A 209 17.41 12.64 7.29
C GLU A 209 18.62 11.91 6.72
N ALA A 210 19.84 12.38 7.00
CA ALA A 210 21.06 11.69 6.58
C ALA A 210 21.20 10.33 7.27
N LYS A 211 20.86 10.23 8.56
CA LYS A 211 20.81 8.95 9.29
C LYS A 211 19.77 8.00 8.69
N MET A 212 18.55 8.49 8.44
CA MET A 212 17.49 7.70 7.83
C MET A 212 17.87 7.20 6.43
N ARG A 213 18.47 8.07 5.61
CA ARG A 213 19.00 7.71 4.28
C ARG A 213 20.01 6.58 4.37
N ASN A 214 20.98 6.67 5.28
CA ASN A 214 21.98 5.63 5.46
C ASN A 214 21.34 4.30 5.89
N ILE A 215 20.45 4.32 6.90
CA ILE A 215 19.70 3.15 7.36
C ILE A 215 18.92 2.51 6.19
N PHE A 216 18.19 3.33 5.43
CA PHE A 216 17.32 2.84 4.35
C PHE A 216 18.13 2.25 3.18
N ILE A 217 19.25 2.87 2.81
CA ILE A 217 20.19 2.32 1.83
C ILE A 217 20.80 1.01 2.34
N ASP A 218 21.24 0.96 3.60
CA ASP A 218 21.88 -0.23 4.17
C ASP A 218 20.92 -1.42 4.18
N VAL A 219 19.68 -1.27 4.65
CA VAL A 219 18.72 -2.40 4.66
C VAL A 219 18.36 -2.87 3.25
N PHE A 220 18.20 -1.96 2.27
CA PHE A 220 17.92 -2.33 0.88
C PHE A 220 19.11 -3.03 0.20
N THR A 221 20.32 -2.50 0.38
CA THR A 221 21.53 -3.06 -0.23
C THR A 221 21.96 -4.37 0.44
N ASN A 222 21.78 -4.50 1.77
CA ASN A 222 21.96 -5.76 2.47
C ASN A 222 20.98 -6.82 1.99
N PHE A 223 19.69 -6.49 1.86
CA PHE A 223 18.71 -7.42 1.31
C PHE A 223 19.10 -7.90 -0.09
N ALA A 224 19.49 -6.98 -0.98
CA ALA A 224 19.93 -7.31 -2.33
C ALA A 224 21.18 -8.22 -2.37
N LYS A 225 22.10 -8.04 -1.42
CA LYS A 225 23.37 -8.78 -1.37
C LYS A 225 23.27 -10.12 -0.63
N PHE A 226 22.44 -10.19 0.41
CA PHE A 226 22.46 -11.28 1.39
C PHE A 226 21.12 -11.97 1.59
N ASN A 227 20.04 -11.53 0.93
CA ASN A 227 18.68 -12.02 1.15
C ASN A 227 18.17 -11.80 2.60
N ASP A 228 18.83 -10.92 3.36
CA ASP A 228 18.50 -10.51 4.72
C ASP A 228 18.86 -9.01 4.84
N PRO A 229 17.93 -8.12 5.24
CA PRO A 229 18.20 -6.69 5.35
C PRO A 229 19.12 -6.33 6.53
N THR A 230 19.28 -7.23 7.49
CA THR A 230 20.09 -7.04 8.71
C THR A 230 20.94 -8.30 9.00
N PRO A 231 21.82 -8.70 8.07
CA PRO A 231 22.56 -9.97 8.16
C PRO A 231 23.55 -9.97 9.34
N ASP A 232 24.08 -8.79 9.69
CA ASP A 232 24.88 -8.54 10.88
C ASP A 232 24.21 -7.44 11.72
N GLU A 233 23.61 -7.84 12.84
CA GLU A 233 22.90 -6.96 13.76
C GLU A 233 23.82 -5.88 14.37
N SER A 234 25.13 -6.15 14.49
CA SER A 234 26.07 -5.20 15.08
C SER A 234 26.30 -3.95 14.22
N THR A 235 26.03 -4.03 12.91
CA THR A 235 26.25 -2.92 11.97
C THR A 235 25.17 -1.85 12.09
N LEU A 236 23.89 -2.25 12.17
CA LEU A 236 22.75 -1.32 12.22
C LEU A 236 22.18 -1.12 13.63
N GLY A 237 22.59 -1.95 14.60
CA GLY A 237 22.12 -1.86 15.99
C GLY A 237 20.70 -2.39 16.20
N PHE A 238 20.15 -3.12 15.22
CA PHE A 238 18.85 -3.80 15.33
C PHE A 238 18.78 -5.00 14.37
N LYS A 239 17.91 -5.96 14.70
CA LYS A 239 17.52 -7.05 13.80
C LYS A 239 16.13 -6.80 13.21
N TRP A 240 16.03 -6.83 11.89
CA TRP A 240 14.75 -6.89 11.18
C TRP A 240 14.37 -8.35 10.97
N THR A 241 13.32 -8.80 11.64
CA THR A 241 12.79 -10.16 11.51
C THR A 241 11.72 -10.23 10.42
N PRO A 242 11.67 -11.30 9.61
CA PRO A 242 10.60 -11.49 8.64
C PRO A 242 9.27 -11.79 9.34
N ILE A 243 8.16 -11.63 8.62
CA ILE A 243 6.84 -12.09 9.04
C ILE A 243 6.89 -13.61 9.24
N ALA A 244 6.35 -14.08 10.36
CA ALA A 244 6.26 -15.51 10.65
C ALA A 244 5.23 -16.20 9.72
N SER A 245 5.60 -17.37 9.20
CA SER A 245 4.64 -18.26 8.53
C SER A 245 3.52 -18.66 9.48
N THR A 246 2.31 -18.86 8.97
CA THR A 246 1.15 -19.30 9.76
C THR A 246 0.41 -20.43 9.06
N GLN A 247 -0.40 -21.17 9.83
CA GLN A 247 -1.23 -22.24 9.28
C GLN A 247 -2.30 -21.68 8.32
N ARG A 248 -2.62 -22.42 7.26
CA ARG A 248 -3.59 -21.99 6.24
C ARG A 248 -4.98 -21.69 6.81
N ASP A 249 -5.41 -22.49 7.77
CA ASP A 249 -6.68 -22.37 8.49
C ASP A 249 -6.62 -21.43 9.71
N SER A 250 -5.53 -20.70 9.90
CA SER A 250 -5.42 -19.75 11.02
C SER A 250 -6.43 -18.61 10.89
N GLU A 251 -7.24 -18.45 11.94
CA GLU A 251 -8.21 -17.37 12.08
C GLU A 251 -7.54 -16.01 12.35
N SER A 252 -6.33 -16.04 12.92
CA SER A 252 -5.52 -14.88 13.24
C SER A 252 -4.31 -14.75 12.31
N PHE A 253 -3.84 -13.53 12.12
CA PHE A 253 -2.63 -13.24 11.36
C PHE A 253 -1.98 -12.01 11.96
N ASP A 254 -0.71 -12.13 12.29
CA ASP A 254 0.11 -11.05 12.80
C ASP A 254 1.18 -10.67 11.78
N ILE A 255 1.44 -9.37 11.68
CA ILE A 255 2.44 -8.81 10.80
C ILE A 255 3.53 -8.14 11.64
N ASP A 256 4.69 -8.76 11.69
CA ASP A 256 5.90 -8.17 12.25
C ASP A 256 6.53 -7.26 11.18
N CYS A 257 6.75 -6.00 11.53
CA CYS A 257 7.11 -4.95 10.59
C CYS A 257 8.23 -4.09 11.17
N LEU A 258 9.19 -3.66 10.34
CA LEU A 258 10.17 -2.67 10.75
C LEU A 258 9.58 -1.27 10.54
N GLU A 259 9.31 -0.56 11.63
CA GLU A 259 9.03 0.88 11.55
C GLU A 259 10.34 1.62 11.31
N LEU A 260 10.46 2.19 10.11
CA LEU A 260 11.58 3.04 9.72
C LEU A 260 11.33 4.46 10.23
N ASN A 261 12.00 4.75 11.34
CA ASN A 261 12.12 6.05 11.99
C ASN A 261 13.54 6.17 12.58
N VAL A 262 13.90 7.28 13.22
CA VAL A 262 15.21 7.44 13.87
C VAL A 262 15.03 7.41 15.39
N PRO A 263 15.35 6.31 16.10
CA PRO A 263 15.88 5.03 15.59
C PRO A 263 14.79 4.08 15.03
N PRO A 264 15.16 3.09 14.18
CA PRO A 264 14.22 2.08 13.69
C PRO A 264 13.80 1.13 14.81
N ARG A 265 12.60 0.54 14.69
CA ARG A 265 12.12 -0.45 15.66
C ARG A 265 11.22 -1.50 15.02
N MET A 266 11.30 -2.74 15.50
CA MET A 266 10.32 -3.76 15.18
C MET A 266 8.99 -3.43 15.88
N VAL A 267 7.90 -3.47 15.11
CA VAL A 267 6.54 -3.29 15.58
C VAL A 267 5.67 -4.45 15.11
N ARG A 268 4.79 -4.92 15.99
CA ARG A 268 3.80 -5.94 15.64
C ARG A 268 2.48 -5.25 15.33
N ASN A 269 1.87 -5.61 14.20
CA ASN A 269 0.57 -5.10 13.76
C ASN A 269 0.47 -3.56 13.74
N PRO A 270 1.26 -2.85 12.92
CA PRO A 270 1.07 -1.41 12.76
C PRO A 270 -0.37 -1.12 12.32
N SER A 271 -1.03 -0.17 12.99
CA SER A 271 -2.47 0.11 12.79
C SER A 271 -3.39 -1.10 13.03
N GLN A 272 -3.17 -1.84 14.12
CA GLN A 272 -3.88 -3.09 14.45
C GLN A 272 -5.41 -3.01 14.25
N GLU A 273 -6.07 -1.97 14.77
CA GLU A 273 -7.52 -1.80 14.65
C GLU A 273 -7.98 -1.76 13.18
N ARG A 274 -7.26 -1.04 12.31
CA ARG A 274 -7.56 -0.95 10.88
C ARG A 274 -7.33 -2.28 10.18
N LYS A 275 -6.23 -2.98 10.51
CA LYS A 275 -5.94 -4.32 9.98
C LYS A 275 -7.04 -5.30 10.35
N GLU A 276 -7.44 -5.34 11.62
CA GLU A 276 -8.49 -6.24 12.11
C GLU A 276 -9.86 -5.92 11.52
N PHE A 277 -10.19 -4.63 11.39
CA PHE A 277 -11.39 -4.17 10.70
C PHE A 277 -11.45 -4.74 9.27
N TRP A 278 -10.40 -4.55 8.46
CA TRP A 278 -10.40 -5.06 7.09
C TRP A 278 -10.41 -6.58 7.00
N ARG A 279 -9.70 -7.28 7.89
CA ARG A 279 -9.79 -8.75 7.96
C ARG A 279 -11.21 -9.22 8.24
N ALA A 280 -11.91 -8.57 9.18
CA ALA A 280 -13.31 -8.89 9.48
C ALA A 280 -14.22 -8.62 8.28
N MET A 281 -14.05 -7.47 7.61
CA MET A 281 -14.80 -7.12 6.40
C MET A 281 -14.59 -8.14 5.28
N LEU A 282 -13.34 -8.56 5.04
CA LEU A 282 -13.00 -9.55 4.03
C LEU A 282 -13.63 -10.91 4.32
N LYS A 283 -13.55 -11.41 5.55
CA LYS A 283 -14.18 -12.69 5.95
C LYS A 283 -15.70 -12.66 5.85
N LYS A 284 -16.31 -11.51 6.18
CA LYS A 284 -17.77 -11.36 6.18
C LYS A 284 -18.35 -11.27 4.77
N HIS A 285 -17.63 -10.60 3.86
CA HIS A 285 -18.20 -10.14 2.59
C HIS A 285 -17.52 -10.74 1.35
N THR A 286 -16.45 -11.52 1.51
CA THR A 286 -15.66 -12.08 0.40
C THR A 286 -15.16 -13.49 0.71
N ASN A 287 -14.53 -14.16 -0.27
CA ASN A 287 -13.85 -15.44 -0.09
C ASN A 287 -12.31 -15.30 -0.09
N LEU A 288 -11.81 -14.08 0.15
CA LEU A 288 -10.38 -13.78 0.06
C LEU A 288 -9.58 -14.30 1.27
N LEU A 289 -10.22 -14.36 2.45
CA LEU A 289 -9.69 -14.87 3.71
C LEU A 289 -10.67 -15.86 4.32
#